data_AF-A0A7G8VM81-F1
#
_entry.id   AF-A0A7G8VM81-F1
#
_cell.length_a   1.000
_cell.length_b   1.000
_cell.length_c   1.000
_cell.angle_alpha   90.00
_cell.angle_beta   90.00
_cell.angle_gamma   90.00
#
_symmetry.space_group_name_H-M   'P 1'
#
loop_
_entity.id
_entity.type
_entity.pdbx_description
1 polymer ?
#
loop_
_entity_poly.entity_id
_entity_poly.type
_entity_poly.pdbx_seq_one_letter_code
_entity_poly.pdbx_strand_id
1 'polypeptide(L)' 'MSTADTARNVQGFLSATNRPRCGNCKHGKELIADRMPPFDTRSWRCTRGGFSVTAGAICAKHEPTLIARTASTDA' A
#
# COMPACT_ATOMS: atom_id res chain seq x y z
N MET A 1 -3.80 8.13 -24.53
CA MET A 1 -3.07 6.99 -23.93
C MET A 1 -2.03 6.52 -24.94
N SER A 2 -0.77 6.35 -24.52
CA SER A 2 0.30 5.90 -25.43
C SER A 2 0.17 4.40 -25.74
N THR A 3 0.82 3.92 -26.81
CA THR A 3 0.90 2.49 -27.14
C THR A 3 1.54 1.67 -26.01
N ALA A 4 2.53 2.24 -25.31
CA ALA A 4 3.18 1.61 -24.16
C ALA A 4 2.24 1.49 -22.94
N ASP A 5 1.35 2.46 -22.71
CA ASP A 5 0.36 2.39 -21.64
C ASP A 5 -0.68 1.30 -21.92
N THR A 6 -1.15 1.22 -23.17
CA THR A 6 -2.05 0.15 -23.60
C THR A 6 -1.41 -1.23 -23.41
N ALA A 7 -0.15 -1.40 -23.79
CA ALA A 7 0.57 -2.66 -23.61
C ALA A 7 0.72 -3.05 -22.12
N ARG A 8 1.01 -2.08 -21.24
CA ARG A 8 1.07 -2.30 -19.78
C ARG A 8 -0.28 -2.78 -19.24
N ASN A 9 -1.37 -2.14 -19.64
CA ASN A 9 -2.71 -2.50 -19.19
C ASN A 9 -3.13 -3.89 -19.68
N VAL A 10 -2.88 -4.23 -20.94
CA VAL A 10 -3.20 -5.55 -21.52
C VAL A 10 -2.45 -6.68 -20.80
N GLN A 11 -1.20 -6.43 -20.39
CA GLN A 11 -0.42 -7.40 -19.62
C GLN A 11 -0.83 -7.49 -18.13
N GLY A 12 -1.80 -6.70 -17.68
CA GLY A 12 -2.20 -6.65 -16.27
C GLY A 12 -1.10 -6.09 -15.36
N PHE A 13 -0.26 -5.18 -15.87
CA PHE A 13 0.82 -4.60 -15.09
C PHE A 13 0.29 -3.86 -13.85
N LEU A 14 0.82 -4.21 -12.68
CA LEU A 14 0.58 -3.51 -11.43
C LEU A 14 1.90 -2.99 -10.84
N SER A 15 1.95 -1.69 -10.59
CA SER A 15 3.05 -1.07 -9.85
C SER A 15 3.13 -1.66 -8.43
N ALA A 16 4.31 -1.62 -7.81
CA ALA A 16 4.51 -2.16 -6.47
C ALA A 16 3.55 -1.55 -5.42
N THR A 17 3.11 -0.31 -5.63
CA THR A 17 2.17 0.38 -4.74
C THR A 17 0.71 -0.05 -4.91
N ASN A 18 0.35 -0.52 -6.11
CA ASN A 18 -1.00 -0.99 -6.43
C ASN A 18 -1.23 -2.46 -6.05
N ARG A 19 -0.17 -3.19 -5.69
CA ARG A 19 -0.27 -4.58 -5.21
C ARG A 19 -0.90 -4.64 -3.82
N PRO A 20 -1.64 -5.71 -3.48
CA PRO A 20 -2.14 -5.92 -2.12
C PRO A 20 -0.97 -6.14 -1.16
N ARG A 21 -0.69 -5.14 -0.32
CA ARG A 21 0.46 -5.10 0.60
C ARG A 21 0.07 -4.55 1.97
N CYS A 22 0.89 -4.76 2.99
CA CYS A 22 0.65 -4.25 4.34
C CYS A 22 0.48 -2.72 4.37
N GLY A 23 1.16 -2.00 3.47
CA GLY A 23 1.04 -0.56 3.28
C GLY A 23 -0.33 -0.05 2.84
N ASN A 24 -1.18 -0.89 2.22
CA ASN A 24 -2.53 -0.54 1.77
C ASN A 24 -3.59 -1.53 2.33
N CYS A 25 -3.27 -2.18 3.43
CA CYS A 25 -4.15 -3.10 4.14
C CYS A 25 -4.82 -2.38 5.32
N LYS A 26 -6.11 -2.64 5.57
CA LYS A 26 -6.85 -2.06 6.70
C LYS A 26 -6.27 -2.42 8.07
N HIS A 27 -5.44 -3.48 8.12
CA HIS A 27 -4.74 -3.95 9.33
C HIS A 27 -3.30 -3.41 9.45
N GLY A 28 -2.81 -2.68 8.44
CA GLY A 28 -1.50 -2.08 8.47
C GLY A 28 -1.51 -0.76 9.20
N LYS A 29 -0.61 -0.57 10.16
CA LYS A 29 -0.37 0.72 10.80
C LYS A 29 1.09 1.12 10.63
N GLU A 30 1.30 2.33 10.14
CA GLU A 30 2.61 2.98 10.22
C GLU A 30 2.90 3.34 11.68
N LEU A 31 4.07 2.93 12.15
CA LEU A 31 4.61 3.29 13.45
C LEU A 31 5.80 4.22 13.19
N ILE A 32 5.56 5.50 13.45
CA ILE A 32 6.60 6.53 13.45
C ILE A 32 7.24 6.46 14.84
N ALA A 33 8.41 5.84 14.94
CA ALA A 33 9.22 5.95 16.15
C ALA A 33 9.73 7.40 16.26
N ASP A 34 9.79 7.91 17.48
CA ASP A 34 10.05 9.32 17.76
C ASP A 34 11.30 9.84 17.03
N ARG A 35 11.15 11.04 16.46
CA ARG A 35 12.05 11.67 15.50
C ARG A 35 13.29 12.22 16.21
N MET A 36 14.19 11.35 16.65
CA MET A 36 15.59 11.77 16.85
C MET A 36 16.35 11.63 15.52
N PRO A 37 16.75 12.75 14.89
CA PRO A 37 17.70 12.69 13.78
C PRO A 37 18.95 11.88 14.20
N PRO A 38 19.56 11.08 13.29
CA PRO A 38 19.41 11.08 11.84
C PRO A 38 18.58 9.93 11.25
N PHE A 39 17.90 9.11 12.07
CA PHE A 39 17.27 7.87 11.61
C PHE A 39 15.76 7.89 11.81
N ASP A 40 15.03 8.44 10.83
CA ASP A 40 13.59 8.23 10.69
C ASP A 40 13.33 6.74 10.44
N THR A 41 13.11 5.97 11.50
CA THR A 41 12.73 4.55 11.37
C THR A 41 11.22 4.46 11.22
N ARG A 42 10.75 4.55 9.97
CA ARG A 42 9.38 4.17 9.62
C ARG A 42 9.27 2.66 9.76
N SER A 43 8.57 2.21 10.78
CA SER A 43 8.23 0.79 10.96
C SER A 43 6.76 0.57 10.64
N TRP A 44 6.39 -0.66 10.27
CA TRP A 44 5.00 -1.01 9.99
C TRP A 44 4.58 -2.15 10.90
N ARG A 45 3.33 -2.15 11.36
CA ARG A 45 2.79 -3.20 12.22
C ARG A 45 1.50 -3.74 11.64
N CYS A 46 1.38 -5.07 11.63
CA CYS A 46 0.13 -5.75 11.33
C CYS A 46 -0.70 -5.88 12.63
N THR A 47 -1.81 -5.17 12.73
CA THR A 47 -2.66 -5.21 13.93
C THR A 47 -3.42 -6.53 14.09
N ARG A 48 -3.70 -7.23 12.99
CA ARG A 48 -4.34 -8.55 13.00
C ARG A 48 -3.46 -9.62 13.63
N GLY A 49 -2.16 -9.59 13.33
CA GLY A 49 -1.19 -10.59 13.78
C GLY A 49 -0.32 -10.15 14.97
N GLY A 50 -0.29 -8.85 15.27
CA GLY A 50 0.52 -8.31 16.37
C GLY A 50 2.03 -8.26 16.12
N PHE A 51 2.49 -8.42 14.87
CA PHE A 51 3.90 -8.43 14.50
C PHE A 51 4.30 -7.26 13.59
N SER A 52 5.60 -6.94 13.61
CA SER A 52 6.20 -5.92 12.73
C SER A 52 6.35 -6.46 11.31
N VAL A 53 6.12 -5.59 10.33
CA VAL A 53 6.21 -5.88 8.90
C VAL A 53 6.87 -4.70 8.18
N THR A 54 7.17 -4.86 6.90
CA THR A 54 7.48 -3.73 6.01
C THR A 54 6.22 -3.29 5.28
N ALA A 55 6.16 -2.05 4.80
CA ALA A 55 5.02 -1.57 4.01
C ALA A 55 4.81 -2.39 2.70
N GLY A 56 5.88 -3.00 2.17
CA GLY A 56 5.86 -3.85 0.98
C GLY A 56 5.49 -5.31 1.23
N ALA A 57 5.38 -5.76 2.48
CA ALA A 57 5.03 -7.14 2.80
C ALA A 57 3.62 -7.50 2.29
N ILE A 58 3.40 -8.76 1.94
CA ILE A 58 2.13 -9.27 1.42
C ILE A 58 1.67 -10.46 2.27
N CYS A 59 0.35 -10.70 2.35
CA CYS A 59 -0.19 -11.90 2.98
C CYS A 59 -1.51 -12.33 2.34
N ALA A 60 -1.89 -13.60 2.49
CA ALA A 60 -3.12 -14.15 1.93
C ALA A 60 -4.41 -13.58 2.57
N LYS A 61 -4.30 -12.91 3.72
CA LYS A 61 -5.40 -12.29 4.46
C LYS A 61 -5.41 -10.76 4.31
N HIS A 62 -4.92 -10.27 3.17
CA HIS A 62 -4.96 -8.84 2.85
C HIS A 62 -6.42 -8.39 2.72
N GLU A 63 -6.72 -7.25 3.32
CA GLU A 63 -8.02 -6.60 3.19
C GLU A 63 -7.76 -5.13 2.87
N PRO A 64 -8.22 -4.62 1.72
CA PRO A 64 -7.86 -3.29 1.25
C PRO A 64 -8.35 -2.23 2.24
N THR A 65 -7.50 -1.24 2.52
CA THR A 65 -7.95 -0.02 3.18
C THR A 65 -8.96 0.65 2.24
N LEU A 66 -10.19 0.87 2.71
CA LEU A 66 -11.19 1.66 1.99
C LEU A 66 -10.69 3.11 1.94
N ILE A 67 -9.82 3.42 0.99
CA ILE A 67 -9.64 4.81 0.58
C ILE A 67 -10.91 5.11 -0.22
N ALA A 68 -11.83 5.85 0.40
CA ALA A 68 -13.04 6.31 -0.27
C ALA A 68 -12.61 6.95 -1.60
N ARG A 69 -12.97 6.29 -2.70
CA ARG A 69 -12.89 6.89 -4.03
C ARG A 69 -13.86 8.06 -3.99
N THR A 70 -13.37 9.28 -3.86
CA THR A 70 -14.07 10.43 -4.44
C THR A 70 -14.14 10.15 -5.93
N ALA A 71 -15.27 9.57 -6.35
CA ALA A 71 -15.62 9.48 -7.74
C ALA A 71 -15.89 10.91 -8.22
N SER A 72 -14.88 11.58 -8.75
CA SER A 72 -15.09 12.76 -9.59
C SER A 72 -15.44 12.26 -10.99
N THR A 73 -16.72 11.98 -11.19
CA THR A 73 -17.37 12.02 -12.48
C THR A 73 -17.97 13.42 -12.60
N ASP A 74 -17.38 14.26 -13.44
CA ASP A 74 -18.02 15.44 -14.05
C ASP A 74 -17.36 15.52 -15.45
N ALA A 75 -18.05 15.07 -16.51
CA ALA A 75 -19.13 15.74 -17.25
C ALA A 75 -18.60 16.88 -18.12
#